data_AF-A0A210VU88-F1
#
_entry.id   AF-A0A210VU88-F1
#
_cell.length_a   1.000
_cell.length_b   1.000
_cell.length_c   1.000
_cell.angle_alpha   90.00
_cell.angle_beta   90.00
_cell.angle_gamma   90.00
#
_symmetry.space_group_name_H-M   'P 1'
#
loop_
_entity.id
_entity.type
_entity.pdbx_description
1 polymer ?
#
loop_
_entity_poly.entity_id
_entity_poly.type
_entity_poly.pdbx_seq_one_letter_code
_entity_poly.pdbx_strand_id
1 'polypeptide(L)'
;MFMLVAIVSGVITHKKIFADFFTFRWGKGQRSWLDAHNALSVLGLPFHLMITYTGLVTLALMYMPWANLATTMTPEQRVVAGQQLSAFVPAGKPSGQAAPLAPLADMVRQAEQRWGAGQVERLNVNLPGDANARVTAIRGENGRVSISPQFMMFDGVSGQLLQAQDSVGAAAETRGVLYALHMGRFGDLPTRWLYFIVSLAGTAMVGTGLVLWNVKRRSKLPDPERPHFGFRLVERLNIATIAGLSIGMAGMLWANRLLPVEMAQRAEWEVHAMFIAWGATLFWAMGRPAKRAWIELLWAGAAALALLPVVNALTTDRGLLASLRAGDWVFAGMDLMLLALAALHAHLALRTQRHQPKAKPVRAARPAPKAAATAAAATAVAATAAAAAAETSA
;
A
#
# COMPACT_ATOMS: atom_id res chain seq x y z
N MET A 1 -0.69 4.64 -11.66
CA MET A 1 -1.44 4.49 -12.93
C MET A 1 -2.22 3.18 -13.01
N PHE A 2 -1.57 2.00 -12.94
CA PHE A 2 -2.25 0.70 -13.15
C PHE A 2 -3.43 0.41 -12.24
N MET A 3 -3.36 0.79 -10.96
CA MET A 3 -4.49 0.60 -10.03
C MET A 3 -5.73 1.42 -10.46
N LEU A 4 -5.55 2.67 -10.90
CA LEU A 4 -6.65 3.50 -11.41
C LEU A 4 -7.27 2.87 -12.67
N VAL A 5 -6.44 2.39 -13.60
CA VAL A 5 -6.90 1.65 -14.79
C VAL A 5 -7.68 0.42 -14.37
N ALA A 6 -7.18 -0.37 -13.42
CA ALA A 6 -7.86 -1.56 -12.92
C ALA A 6 -9.20 -1.25 -12.26
N ILE A 7 -9.30 -0.15 -11.50
CA ILE A 7 -10.55 0.31 -10.88
C ILE A 7 -11.56 0.69 -11.98
N VAL A 8 -11.17 1.54 -12.93
CA VAL A 8 -12.06 1.98 -14.03
C VAL A 8 -12.50 0.80 -14.88
N SER A 9 -11.57 -0.07 -15.28
CA SER A 9 -11.90 -1.30 -16.02
C SER A 9 -12.79 -2.24 -15.20
N GLY A 10 -12.56 -2.37 -13.89
CA GLY A 10 -13.36 -3.18 -12.98
C GLY A 10 -14.81 -2.69 -12.91
N VAL A 11 -15.01 -1.39 -12.75
CA VAL A 11 -16.35 -0.76 -12.73
C VAL A 11 -17.07 -0.95 -14.06
N ILE A 12 -16.38 -0.77 -15.19
CA ILE A 12 -16.98 -0.93 -16.53
C ILE A 12 -17.36 -2.40 -16.80
N THR A 13 -16.52 -3.35 -16.39
CA THR A 13 -16.73 -4.79 -16.67
C THR A 13 -17.77 -5.43 -15.76
N HIS A 14 -17.90 -4.98 -14.50
CA HIS A 14 -18.89 -5.51 -13.56
C HIS A 14 -20.27 -4.84 -13.70
N LYS A 15 -21.05 -5.29 -14.69
CA LYS A 15 -22.42 -4.79 -14.96
C LYS A 15 -23.43 -4.95 -13.81
N LYS A 16 -23.12 -5.78 -12.80
CA LYS A 16 -24.00 -6.09 -11.63
C LYS A 16 -23.39 -5.71 -10.28
N ILE A 17 -22.39 -4.83 -10.26
CA ILE A 17 -21.61 -4.51 -9.05
C ILE A 17 -22.47 -4.15 -7.83
N PHE A 18 -23.56 -3.40 -8.03
CA PHE A 18 -24.48 -3.01 -6.96
C PHE A 18 -25.46 -4.12 -6.55
N ALA A 19 -25.87 -5.00 -7.47
CA ALA A 19 -26.79 -6.10 -7.17
C ALA A 19 -26.09 -7.21 -6.36
N ASP A 20 -24.83 -7.51 -6.70
CA ASP A 20 -24.04 -8.52 -6.01
C ASP A 20 -23.62 -8.04 -4.61
N PHE A 21 -23.55 -6.72 -4.37
CA PHE A 21 -23.23 -6.12 -3.07
C PHE A 21 -24.21 -6.51 -1.95
N PHE A 22 -25.52 -6.55 -2.23
CA PHE A 22 -26.54 -6.84 -1.22
C PHE A 22 -26.73 -8.33 -0.90
N THR A 23 -25.97 -9.24 -1.52
CA THR A 23 -26.12 -10.68 -1.32
C THR A 23 -24.95 -11.31 -0.59
N PHE A 24 -24.81 -11.00 0.71
CA PHE A 24 -23.82 -11.69 1.54
C PHE A 24 -24.27 -13.12 1.87
N ARG A 25 -23.60 -14.14 1.31
CA ARG A 25 -23.97 -15.54 1.53
C ARG A 25 -23.00 -16.21 2.51
N TRP A 26 -23.41 -16.31 3.77
CA TRP A 26 -22.62 -16.92 4.84
C TRP A 26 -22.32 -18.41 4.60
N GLY A 27 -21.15 -18.89 5.03
CA GLY A 27 -20.82 -20.32 5.15
C GLY A 27 -20.51 -21.09 3.86
N LYS A 28 -20.34 -20.43 2.71
CA LYS A 28 -20.15 -21.08 1.38
C LYS A 28 -18.72 -20.99 0.84
N GLY A 29 -17.71 -20.96 1.71
CA GLY A 29 -16.29 -21.06 1.34
C GLY A 29 -15.85 -20.00 0.33
N GLN A 30 -15.40 -20.40 -0.85
CA GLN A 30 -14.94 -19.49 -1.92
C GLN A 30 -16.00 -18.44 -2.32
N ARG A 31 -17.29 -18.76 -2.25
CA ARG A 31 -18.35 -17.81 -2.58
C ARG A 31 -18.52 -16.73 -1.52
N SER A 32 -18.44 -17.08 -0.23
CA SER A 32 -18.46 -16.08 0.85
C SER A 32 -17.24 -15.14 0.80
N TRP A 33 -16.08 -15.65 0.35
CA TRP A 33 -14.90 -14.81 0.10
C TRP A 33 -15.08 -13.87 -1.09
N LEU A 34 -15.77 -14.30 -2.16
CA LEU A 34 -16.12 -13.43 -3.27
C LEU A 34 -17.09 -12.33 -2.83
N ASP A 35 -18.09 -12.67 -2.01
CA ASP A 35 -19.06 -11.71 -1.49
C ASP A 35 -18.36 -10.69 -0.55
N ALA A 36 -17.44 -11.13 0.31
CA ALA A 36 -16.63 -10.25 1.14
C ALA A 36 -15.70 -9.35 0.31
N HIS A 37 -15.06 -9.88 -0.74
CA HIS A 37 -14.25 -9.11 -1.67
C HIS A 37 -15.08 -8.03 -2.38
N ASN A 38 -16.29 -8.38 -2.84
CA ASN A 38 -17.22 -7.44 -3.46
C ASN A 38 -17.64 -6.34 -2.47
N ALA A 39 -17.96 -6.70 -1.22
CA ALA A 39 -18.34 -5.73 -0.20
C ALA A 39 -17.23 -4.71 0.09
N LEU A 40 -15.99 -5.18 0.26
CA LEU A 40 -14.81 -4.32 0.47
C LEU A 40 -14.54 -3.43 -0.76
N SER A 41 -14.76 -3.96 -1.96
CA SER A 41 -14.54 -3.24 -3.22
C SER A 41 -15.54 -2.11 -3.42
N VAL A 42 -16.84 -2.38 -3.20
CA VAL A 42 -17.90 -1.40 -3.47
C VAL A 42 -17.95 -0.31 -2.41
N LEU A 43 -17.88 -0.68 -1.12
CA LEU A 43 -17.90 0.29 -0.03
C LEU A 43 -16.67 1.22 -0.06
N GLY A 44 -15.50 0.66 -0.37
CA GLY A 44 -14.27 1.42 -0.48
C GLY A 44 -14.11 2.16 -1.81
N LEU A 45 -14.93 1.90 -2.83
CA LEU A 45 -14.70 2.38 -4.20
C LEU A 45 -14.46 3.90 -4.30
N PRO A 46 -15.27 4.77 -3.65
CA PRO A 46 -15.04 6.21 -3.72
C PRO A 46 -13.68 6.60 -3.15
N PHE A 47 -13.28 5.97 -2.04
CA PHE A 47 -11.98 6.19 -1.41
C PHE A 47 -10.83 5.68 -2.30
N HIS A 48 -10.93 4.46 -2.84
CA HIS A 48 -9.90 3.89 -3.71
C HIS A 48 -9.72 4.71 -4.99
N LEU A 49 -10.82 5.18 -5.59
CA LEU A 49 -10.76 6.06 -6.75
C LEU A 49 -10.08 7.38 -6.40
N MET A 50 -10.50 8.01 -5.29
CA MET A 50 -9.92 9.24 -4.81
C MET A 50 -8.42 9.09 -4.53
N ILE A 51 -8.00 8.12 -3.72
CA ILE A 51 -6.61 7.98 -3.29
C ILE A 51 -5.67 7.64 -4.45
N THR A 52 -6.14 6.85 -5.43
CA THR A 52 -5.32 6.50 -6.60
C THR A 52 -5.19 7.64 -7.59
N TYR A 53 -6.25 8.41 -7.79
CA TYR A 53 -6.22 9.61 -8.63
C TYR A 53 -5.36 10.70 -8.00
N THR A 54 -5.56 10.99 -6.71
CA THR A 54 -4.76 12.00 -6.00
C THR A 54 -3.29 11.62 -5.93
N GLY A 55 -2.96 10.33 -5.80
CA GLY A 55 -1.57 9.83 -5.85
C GLY A 55 -0.90 9.98 -7.21
N LEU A 56 -1.67 10.01 -8.30
CA LEU A 56 -1.14 10.39 -9.63
C LEU A 56 -0.82 11.88 -9.68
N VAL A 57 -1.67 12.71 -9.07
CA VAL A 57 -1.49 14.16 -9.01
C VAL A 57 -0.27 14.54 -8.17
N THR A 58 0.01 13.84 -7.07
CA THR A 58 1.22 14.07 -6.25
C THR A 58 2.50 13.79 -7.04
N LEU A 59 2.48 12.79 -7.92
CA LEU A 59 3.59 12.38 -8.78
C LEU A 59 3.54 12.97 -10.19
N ALA A 60 2.61 13.89 -10.49
CA ALA A 60 2.37 14.36 -11.86
C ALA A 60 3.61 14.98 -12.52
N LEU A 61 4.40 15.75 -11.76
CA LEU A 61 5.63 16.38 -12.25
C LEU A 61 6.75 15.36 -12.53
N MET A 62 6.73 14.22 -11.83
CA MET A 62 7.66 13.12 -12.07
C MET A 62 7.26 12.32 -13.33
N TYR A 63 5.96 12.14 -13.57
CA TYR A 63 5.45 11.43 -14.74
C TYR A 63 5.46 12.28 -16.02
N MET A 64 5.32 13.61 -15.90
CA MET A 64 5.31 14.55 -17.01
C MET A 64 6.40 15.62 -16.85
N PRO A 65 7.70 15.24 -16.92
CA PRO A 65 8.81 16.15 -16.66
C PRO A 65 8.90 17.28 -17.70
N TRP A 66 8.32 17.07 -18.89
CA TRP A 66 8.34 18.06 -19.98
C TRP A 66 7.64 19.37 -19.66
N ALA A 67 6.68 19.39 -18.72
CA ALA A 67 6.07 20.63 -18.26
C ALA A 67 7.09 21.55 -17.56
N ASN A 68 8.06 20.97 -16.84
CA ASN A 68 9.15 21.71 -16.18
C ASN A 68 10.31 22.00 -17.15
N LEU A 69 10.46 21.19 -18.21
CA LEU A 69 11.51 21.34 -19.23
C LEU A 69 11.09 22.21 -20.41
N ALA A 70 9.86 22.72 -20.43
CA ALA A 70 9.41 23.65 -21.45
C ALA A 70 10.35 24.88 -21.42
N THR A 71 11.22 24.96 -22.42
CA THR A 71 12.26 25.98 -22.59
C THR A 71 11.69 27.38 -22.83
N THR A 72 10.37 27.52 -22.83
CA THR A 72 9.63 28.76 -23.06
C THR A 72 9.59 29.68 -21.83
N MET A 73 9.87 29.17 -20.62
CA MET A 73 9.84 30.00 -19.40
C MET A 73 11.18 30.70 -19.12
N THR A 74 11.13 32.01 -18.90
CA THR A 74 12.25 32.82 -18.40
C THR A 74 12.62 32.40 -16.95
N PRO A 75 13.84 32.70 -16.45
CA PRO A 75 14.22 32.40 -15.08
C PRO A 75 13.24 32.94 -14.03
N GLU A 76 12.72 34.15 -14.23
CA GLU A 76 11.72 34.76 -13.34
C GLU A 76 10.40 34.00 -13.35
N GLN A 77 9.91 33.63 -14.54
CA GLN A 77 8.68 32.84 -14.69
C GLN A 77 8.80 31.47 -14.00
N ARG A 78 9.99 30.85 -14.01
CA ARG A 78 10.24 29.59 -13.28
C ARG A 78 10.18 29.78 -11.77
N VAL A 79 10.69 30.89 -11.25
CA VAL A 79 10.59 31.22 -9.82
C VAL A 79 9.13 31.40 -9.42
N VAL A 80 8.37 32.19 -10.18
CA VAL A 80 6.94 32.42 -9.93
C VAL A 80 6.16 31.11 -10.01
N ALA A 81 6.39 30.28 -11.04
CA ALA A 81 5.75 28.97 -11.16
C ALA A 81 6.14 28.02 -10.01
N GLY A 82 7.40 28.07 -9.55
CA GLY A 82 7.87 27.30 -8.39
C GLY A 82 7.16 27.71 -7.09
N GLN A 83 6.95 29.00 -6.88
CA GLN A 83 6.24 29.55 -5.71
C GLN A 83 4.76 29.13 -5.66
N GLN A 84 4.13 28.83 -6.81
CA GLN A 84 2.78 28.26 -6.86
C GLN A 84 2.73 26.82 -6.33
N LEU A 85 3.85 26.10 -6.40
CA LEU A 85 3.92 24.67 -6.10
C LEU A 85 4.62 24.35 -4.77
N SER A 86 5.46 25.27 -4.27
CA SER A 86 6.27 25.11 -3.07
C SER A 86 6.55 26.46 -2.39
N ALA A 87 6.59 26.47 -1.05
CA ALA A 87 7.06 27.60 -0.26
C ALA A 87 8.60 27.69 -0.19
N PHE A 88 9.32 26.83 -0.93
CA PHE A 88 10.76 26.91 -1.05
C PHE A 88 11.15 28.07 -1.96
N VAL A 89 11.63 29.15 -1.36
CA VAL A 89 12.25 30.25 -2.09
C VAL A 89 13.75 30.06 -2.05
N PRO A 90 14.41 29.87 -3.23
CA PRO A 90 15.85 29.72 -3.30
C PRO A 90 16.57 30.89 -2.63
N ALA A 91 17.65 30.59 -1.90
CA ALA A 91 18.52 31.63 -1.37
C ALA A 91 19.15 32.42 -2.53
N GLY A 92 19.25 33.74 -2.37
CA GLY A 92 20.03 34.58 -3.25
C GLY A 92 21.53 34.29 -3.13
N LYS A 93 22.36 35.06 -3.85
CA LYS A 93 23.81 34.99 -3.66
C LYS A 93 24.17 35.61 -2.29
N PRO A 94 25.07 34.99 -1.51
CA PRO A 94 25.61 35.62 -0.30
C PRO A 94 26.24 36.97 -0.62
N SER A 95 26.07 37.96 0.26
CA SER A 95 26.78 39.23 0.16
C SER A 95 28.22 39.11 0.65
N GLY A 96 28.50 38.11 1.50
CA GLY A 96 29.78 37.97 2.21
C GLY A 96 29.95 38.96 3.37
N GLN A 97 28.95 39.82 3.61
CA GLN A 97 28.96 40.79 4.69
C GLN A 97 28.20 40.22 5.88
N ALA A 98 28.86 40.14 7.03
CA ALA A 98 28.24 39.66 8.25
C ALA A 98 27.20 40.66 8.75
N ALA A 99 25.97 40.19 8.98
CA ALA A 99 24.90 40.99 9.55
C ALA A 99 24.08 40.16 10.55
N PRO A 100 23.69 40.73 11.70
CA PRO A 100 22.86 40.03 12.67
C PRO A 100 21.44 39.84 12.10
N LEU A 101 20.80 38.74 12.49
CA LEU A 101 19.38 38.53 12.18
C LEU A 101 18.50 39.44 13.04
N ALA A 102 17.49 40.03 12.43
CA ALA A 102 16.38 40.65 13.14
C ALA A 102 15.66 39.62 14.04
N PRO A 103 14.99 40.06 15.12
CA PRO A 103 14.29 39.15 16.02
C PRO A 103 13.24 38.31 15.28
N LEU A 104 13.48 37.00 15.19
CA LEU A 104 12.58 36.07 14.50
C LEU A 104 11.17 36.06 15.13
N ALA A 105 11.09 36.29 16.44
CA ALA A 105 9.83 36.38 17.16
C ALA A 105 8.92 37.51 16.62
N ASP A 106 9.50 38.60 16.11
CA ASP A 106 8.75 39.74 15.60
C ASP A 106 8.14 39.40 14.24
N MET A 107 8.91 38.71 13.39
CA MET A 107 8.43 38.17 12.11
C MET A 107 7.32 37.13 12.31
N VAL A 108 7.44 36.28 13.34
CA VAL A 108 6.37 35.33 13.73
C VAL A 108 5.13 36.09 14.15
N ARG A 109 5.23 37.08 15.05
CA ARG A 109 4.08 37.89 15.48
C ARG A 109 3.42 38.60 14.29
N GLN A 110 4.21 39.14 13.37
CA GLN A 110 3.69 39.76 12.15
C GLN A 110 2.97 38.75 11.25
N ALA A 111 3.50 37.54 11.11
CA ALA A 111 2.84 36.49 10.35
C ALA A 111 1.52 36.02 11.01
N GLU A 112 1.52 35.85 12.34
CA GLU A 112 0.35 35.47 13.13
C GLU A 112 -0.73 36.55 13.15
N GLN A 113 -0.37 37.84 13.06
CA GLN A 113 -1.35 38.92 12.91
C GLN A 113 -2.18 38.76 11.62
N ARG A 114 -1.59 38.21 10.54
CA ARG A 114 -2.29 37.98 9.26
C ARG A 114 -3.03 36.65 9.23
N TRP A 115 -2.44 35.59 9.79
CA TRP A 115 -2.96 34.22 9.64
C TRP A 115 -3.76 33.72 10.85
N GLY A 116 -3.62 34.36 12.01
CA GLY A 116 -4.11 33.92 13.31
C GLY A 116 -2.98 33.37 14.20
N ALA A 117 -3.19 33.42 15.51
CA ALA A 117 -2.23 32.91 16.50
C ALA A 117 -1.99 31.38 16.33
N GLY A 118 -0.74 30.94 16.44
CA GLY A 118 -0.35 29.53 16.32
C GLY A 118 -0.42 28.96 14.91
N GLN A 119 -0.56 29.81 13.89
CA GLN A 119 -0.70 29.37 12.49
C GLN A 119 0.62 29.30 11.73
N VAL A 120 1.74 29.74 12.32
CA VAL A 120 3.07 29.57 11.75
C VAL A 120 3.58 28.17 12.11
N GLU A 121 3.80 27.30 11.11
CA GLU A 121 4.29 25.93 11.35
C GLU A 121 5.81 25.91 11.48
N ARG A 122 6.52 26.68 10.65
CA ARG A 122 7.97 26.71 10.65
C ARG A 122 8.51 28.00 10.04
N LEU A 123 9.76 28.31 10.39
CA LEU A 123 10.58 29.33 9.76
C LEU A 123 11.72 28.65 9.00
N ASN A 124 11.95 29.08 7.77
CA ASN A 124 13.17 28.75 7.02
C ASN A 124 14.08 29.98 7.01
N VAL A 125 15.32 29.82 7.49
CA VAL A 125 16.33 30.88 7.48
C VAL A 125 17.38 30.54 6.44
N ASN A 126 17.44 31.34 5.38
CA ASN A 126 18.45 31.25 4.34
C ASN A 126 19.58 32.24 4.64
N LEU A 127 20.82 31.80 4.44
CA LEU A 127 22.04 32.62 4.66
C LEU A 127 22.10 33.26 6.06
N PRO A 128 21.96 32.50 7.15
CA PRO A 128 22.00 33.06 8.50
C PRO A 128 23.33 33.79 8.74
N GLY A 129 23.25 35.02 9.24
CA GLY A 129 24.43 35.85 9.55
C GLY A 129 24.99 36.65 8.37
N ASP A 130 24.35 36.64 7.19
CA ASP A 130 24.74 37.43 6.02
C ASP A 130 23.78 38.62 5.80
N ALA A 131 24.24 39.73 5.21
CA ALA A 131 23.39 40.87 4.89
C ALA A 131 22.25 40.54 3.91
N ASN A 132 22.40 39.48 3.11
CA ASN A 132 21.36 38.94 2.22
C ASN A 132 20.53 37.83 2.89
N ALA A 133 20.56 37.71 4.23
CA ALA A 133 19.73 36.77 4.96
C ALA A 133 18.24 36.95 4.59
N ARG A 134 17.52 35.85 4.46
CA ARG A 134 16.08 35.83 4.20
C ARG A 134 15.40 34.87 5.15
N VAL A 135 14.29 35.30 5.74
CA VAL A 135 13.49 34.48 6.64
C VAL A 135 12.14 34.26 6.01
N THR A 136 11.76 33.00 5.80
CA THR A 136 10.45 32.65 5.24
C THR A 136 9.61 31.97 6.32
N ALA A 137 8.54 32.64 6.75
CA ALA A 137 7.52 32.05 7.59
C ALA A 137 6.54 31.25 6.74
N ILE A 138 6.24 30.02 7.14
CA ILE A 138 5.33 29.12 6.42
C ILE A 138 4.11 28.87 7.29
N ARG A 139 2.93 29.08 6.74
CA ARG A 139 1.66 28.80 7.43
C ARG A 139 1.44 27.30 7.52
N GLY A 140 0.99 26.84 8.68
CA GLY A 140 0.60 25.46 8.88
C GLY A 140 -0.62 25.02 8.09
N GLU A 141 -0.81 23.71 8.07
CA GLU A 141 -1.89 23.03 7.36
C GLU A 141 -3.14 22.83 8.26
N ASN A 142 -3.02 23.04 9.57
CA ASN A 142 -4.09 22.80 10.54
C ASN A 142 -5.33 23.65 10.24
N GLY A 143 -6.48 23.00 10.05
CA GLY A 143 -7.74 23.66 9.71
C GLY A 143 -7.89 24.06 8.24
N ARG A 144 -6.94 23.68 7.37
CA ARG A 144 -7.01 23.93 5.93
C ARG A 144 -7.34 22.66 5.15
N VAL A 145 -8.17 22.82 4.12
CA VAL A 145 -8.54 21.74 3.18
C VAL A 145 -7.49 21.60 2.06
N SER A 146 -6.55 22.55 1.95
CA SER A 146 -5.52 22.62 0.93
C SER A 146 -4.14 22.82 1.55
N ILE A 147 -3.15 22.16 0.97
CA ILE A 147 -1.73 22.34 1.32
C ILE A 147 -1.02 23.32 0.38
N SER A 148 -1.77 24.17 -0.34
CA SER A 148 -1.16 25.19 -1.19
C SER A 148 -0.22 26.10 -0.38
N PRO A 149 0.93 26.48 -0.95
CA PRO A 149 1.93 27.25 -0.22
C PRO A 149 1.35 28.61 0.17
N GLN A 150 1.36 28.88 1.48
CA GLN A 150 1.11 30.20 2.05
C GLN A 150 2.33 30.57 2.89
N PHE A 151 3.01 31.64 2.50
CA PHE A 151 4.25 32.04 3.15
C PHE A 151 4.43 33.56 3.15
N MET A 152 5.22 34.04 4.10
CA MET A 152 5.70 35.41 4.15
C MET A 152 7.22 35.40 4.18
N MET A 153 7.84 36.17 3.31
CA MET A 153 9.28 36.35 3.24
C MET A 153 9.65 37.69 3.82
N PHE A 154 10.60 37.66 4.75
CA PHE A 154 11.15 38.82 5.42
C PHE A 154 12.62 38.99 5.04
N ASP A 155 13.06 40.23 5.04
CA ASP A 155 14.48 40.56 5.08
C ASP A 155 15.05 40.12 6.43
N GLY A 156 16.12 39.33 6.39
CA GLY A 156 16.66 38.71 7.59
C GLY A 156 17.35 39.68 8.54
N VAL A 157 17.79 40.86 8.06
CA VAL A 157 18.53 41.84 8.88
C VAL A 157 17.61 42.90 9.47
N SER A 158 16.69 43.42 8.65
CA SER A 158 15.75 44.47 9.06
C SER A 158 14.43 43.93 9.63
N GLY A 159 14.07 42.68 9.29
CA GLY A 159 12.76 42.11 9.60
C GLY A 159 11.61 42.66 8.75
N GLN A 160 11.91 43.46 7.71
CA GLN A 160 10.90 44.01 6.82
C GLN A 160 10.25 42.90 5.97
N LEU A 161 8.92 42.91 5.86
CA LEU A 161 8.19 42.02 4.95
C LEU A 161 8.50 42.38 3.49
N LEU A 162 9.08 41.43 2.75
CA LEU A 162 9.44 41.57 1.34
C LEU A 162 8.35 41.02 0.41
N GLN A 163 7.77 39.87 0.76
CA GLN A 163 6.76 39.19 -0.05
C GLN A 163 5.75 38.47 0.84
N ALA A 164 4.48 38.53 0.50
CA ALA A 164 3.44 37.71 1.12
C ALA A 164 2.68 36.95 0.02
N GLN A 165 2.61 35.62 0.16
CA GLN A 165 1.86 34.73 -0.70
C GLN A 165 0.68 34.17 0.10
N ASP A 166 -0.50 34.77 -0.04
CA ASP A 166 -1.72 34.31 0.65
C ASP A 166 -2.52 33.29 -0.15
N SER A 167 -2.35 33.25 -1.47
CA SER A 167 -3.08 32.33 -2.34
C SER A 167 -2.25 31.97 -3.56
N VAL A 168 -2.66 30.90 -4.22
CA VAL A 168 -2.09 30.44 -5.49
C VAL A 168 -3.20 30.43 -6.54
N GLY A 169 -2.81 30.31 -7.81
CA GLY A 169 -3.76 30.18 -8.91
C GLY A 169 -4.64 28.94 -8.78
N ALA A 170 -5.82 28.97 -9.38
CA ALA A 170 -6.84 27.91 -9.24
C ALA A 170 -6.31 26.49 -9.53
N ALA A 171 -5.41 26.34 -10.50
CA ALA A 171 -4.79 25.04 -10.81
C ALA A 171 -3.88 24.53 -9.67
N ALA A 172 -3.06 25.41 -9.11
CA ALA A 172 -2.20 25.08 -7.98
C ALA A 172 -3.01 24.82 -6.70
N GLU A 173 -4.11 25.55 -6.50
CA GLU A 173 -5.03 25.34 -5.38
C GLU A 173 -5.73 23.98 -5.49
N THR A 174 -6.22 23.64 -6.69
CA THR A 174 -6.82 22.33 -6.96
C THR A 174 -5.84 21.19 -6.68
N ARG A 175 -4.57 21.34 -7.13
CA ARG A 175 -3.50 20.40 -6.78
C ARG A 175 -3.29 20.33 -5.26
N GLY A 176 -3.30 21.47 -4.58
CA GLY A 176 -3.14 21.56 -3.12
C GLY A 176 -4.23 20.79 -2.36
N VAL A 177 -5.49 20.90 -2.78
CA VAL A 177 -6.61 20.12 -2.20
C VAL A 177 -6.46 18.63 -2.49
N LEU A 178 -6.15 18.25 -3.74
CA LEU A 178 -5.97 16.84 -4.11
C LEU A 178 -4.80 16.21 -3.34
N TYR A 179 -3.72 16.96 -3.14
CA TYR A 179 -2.58 16.52 -2.33
C TYR A 179 -2.95 16.41 -0.84
N ALA A 180 -3.72 17.37 -0.30
CA ALA A 180 -4.22 17.32 1.07
C ALA A 180 -5.08 16.07 1.31
N LEU A 181 -6.00 15.78 0.38
CA LEU A 181 -6.81 14.57 0.36
C LEU A 181 -5.96 13.29 0.34
N HIS A 182 -4.87 13.28 -0.43
CA HIS A 182 -3.96 12.13 -0.49
C HIS A 182 -3.22 11.89 0.82
N MET A 183 -2.71 12.97 1.43
CA MET A 183 -1.92 12.89 2.66
C MET A 183 -2.78 12.63 3.90
N GLY A 184 -4.06 13.01 3.87
CA GLY A 184 -5.00 12.85 4.99
C GLY A 184 -4.66 13.69 6.22
N ARG A 185 -3.76 14.69 6.11
CA ARG A 185 -3.26 15.47 7.26
C ARG A 185 -4.32 16.36 7.91
N PHE A 186 -5.33 16.77 7.13
CA PHE A 186 -6.45 17.61 7.58
C PHE A 186 -7.44 16.88 8.50
N GLY A 187 -7.44 15.54 8.52
CA GLY A 187 -8.38 14.75 9.29
C GLY A 187 -8.08 14.78 10.79
N ASP A 188 -9.13 14.91 11.60
CA ASP A 188 -9.11 14.60 13.02
C ASP A 188 -8.83 13.10 13.26
N LEU A 189 -8.65 12.71 14.52
CA LEU A 189 -8.32 11.33 14.87
C LEU A 189 -9.33 10.29 14.31
N PRO A 190 -10.66 10.49 14.41
CA PRO A 190 -11.65 9.65 13.74
C PRO A 190 -11.44 9.52 12.23
N THR A 191 -11.23 10.64 11.52
CA THR A 191 -11.01 10.62 10.06
C THR A 191 -9.75 9.85 9.70
N ARG A 192 -8.68 9.99 10.48
CA ARG A 192 -7.42 9.23 10.27
C ARG A 192 -7.64 7.72 10.44
N TRP A 193 -8.43 7.31 11.44
CA TRP A 193 -8.80 5.90 11.60
C TRP A 193 -9.68 5.39 10.46
N LEU A 194 -10.59 6.20 9.95
CA LEU A 194 -11.37 5.85 8.76
C LEU A 194 -10.46 5.64 7.54
N TYR A 195 -9.53 6.56 7.28
CA TYR A 195 -8.53 6.42 6.22
C TYR A 195 -7.71 5.14 6.39
N PHE A 196 -7.26 4.86 7.61
CA PHE A 196 -6.50 3.65 7.92
C PHE A 196 -7.31 2.37 7.65
N ILE A 197 -8.54 2.29 8.16
CA ILE A 197 -9.41 1.09 8.02
C ILE A 197 -9.77 0.86 6.54
N VAL A 198 -10.14 1.90 5.80
CA VAL A 198 -10.51 1.75 4.39
C VAL A 198 -9.27 1.41 3.54
N SER A 199 -8.08 1.93 3.88
CA SER A 199 -6.83 1.54 3.23
C SER A 199 -6.46 0.08 3.50
N LEU A 200 -6.69 -0.41 4.73
CA LEU A 200 -6.49 -1.82 5.08
C LEU A 200 -7.49 -2.72 4.35
N ALA A 201 -8.75 -2.28 4.22
CA ALA A 201 -9.76 -2.95 3.40
C ALA A 201 -9.33 -3.04 1.92
N GLY A 202 -8.73 -1.98 1.37
CA GLY A 202 -8.14 -1.98 0.03
C GLY A 202 -7.00 -2.99 -0.14
N THR A 203 -6.12 -3.06 0.86
CA THR A 203 -5.03 -4.04 0.89
C THR A 203 -5.59 -5.47 0.93
N ALA A 204 -6.60 -5.72 1.77
CA ALA A 204 -7.28 -7.01 1.85
C ALA A 204 -8.01 -7.34 0.53
N MET A 205 -8.66 -6.37 -0.12
CA MET A 205 -9.31 -6.54 -1.42
C MET A 205 -8.29 -6.99 -2.48
N VAL A 206 -7.16 -6.29 -2.63
CA VAL A 206 -6.11 -6.67 -3.59
C VAL A 206 -5.54 -8.05 -3.28
N GLY A 207 -5.17 -8.31 -2.03
CA GLY A 207 -4.62 -9.60 -1.61
C GLY A 207 -5.57 -10.76 -1.84
N THR A 208 -6.84 -10.61 -1.44
CA THR A 208 -7.87 -11.65 -1.65
C THR A 208 -8.15 -11.88 -3.13
N GLY A 209 -8.20 -10.82 -3.95
CA GLY A 209 -8.39 -10.93 -5.40
C GLY A 209 -7.28 -11.76 -6.06
N LEU A 210 -6.02 -11.50 -5.71
CA LEU A 210 -4.86 -12.25 -6.20
C LEU A 210 -4.90 -13.74 -5.80
N VAL A 211 -5.28 -14.03 -4.56
CA VAL A 211 -5.43 -15.41 -4.07
C VAL A 211 -6.59 -16.13 -4.77
N LEU A 212 -7.75 -15.48 -4.89
CA LEU A 212 -8.92 -16.03 -5.57
C LEU A 212 -8.64 -16.31 -7.06
N TRP A 213 -7.91 -15.41 -7.73
CA TRP A 213 -7.47 -15.60 -9.10
C TRP A 213 -6.55 -16.82 -9.22
N ASN A 214 -5.55 -16.97 -8.33
CA ASN A 214 -4.66 -18.13 -8.32
C ASN A 214 -5.43 -19.44 -8.16
N VAL A 215 -6.34 -19.52 -7.17
CA VAL A 215 -7.15 -20.73 -6.92
C VAL A 215 -8.02 -21.07 -8.14
N LYS A 216 -8.72 -20.07 -8.70
CA LYS A 216 -9.60 -20.25 -9.86
C LYS A 216 -8.79 -20.66 -11.09
N ARG A 217 -7.65 -20.02 -11.35
CA ARG A 217 -6.82 -20.32 -12.52
C ARG A 217 -6.16 -21.69 -12.41
N ARG A 218 -5.66 -22.07 -11.23
CA ARG A 218 -5.09 -23.40 -10.96
C ARG A 218 -6.05 -24.54 -11.29
N SER A 219 -7.32 -24.39 -10.92
CA SER A 219 -8.35 -25.40 -11.25
C SER A 219 -8.67 -25.55 -12.74
N LYS A 220 -8.22 -24.61 -13.57
CA LYS A 220 -8.40 -24.61 -15.04
C LYS A 220 -7.14 -25.01 -15.79
N LEU A 221 -6.04 -25.29 -15.08
CA LEU A 221 -4.80 -25.74 -15.72
C LEU A 221 -4.94 -27.19 -16.19
N PRO A 222 -4.29 -27.56 -17.31
CA PRO A 222 -4.23 -28.95 -17.77
C PRO A 222 -3.63 -29.89 -16.71
N ASP A 223 -2.59 -29.44 -16.02
CA ASP A 223 -1.98 -30.13 -14.87
C ASP A 223 -1.92 -29.17 -13.66
N PRO A 224 -2.84 -29.31 -12.68
CA PRO A 224 -2.86 -28.50 -11.47
C PRO A 224 -1.70 -28.78 -10.49
N GLU A 225 -1.05 -29.94 -10.59
CA GLU A 225 0.06 -30.35 -9.72
C GLU A 225 1.40 -29.85 -10.27
N ARG A 226 1.53 -29.76 -11.61
CA ARG A 226 2.71 -29.21 -12.29
C ARG A 226 2.36 -28.02 -13.20
N PRO A 227 2.03 -26.86 -12.61
CA PRO A 227 1.73 -25.65 -13.38
C PRO A 227 2.94 -25.17 -14.20
N HIS A 228 2.65 -24.59 -15.37
CA HIS A 228 3.66 -23.96 -16.23
C HIS A 228 4.39 -22.81 -15.50
N PHE A 229 5.59 -22.46 -15.99
CA PHE A 229 6.48 -21.46 -15.36
C PHE A 229 5.76 -20.14 -15.02
N GLY A 230 5.03 -19.56 -15.99
CA GLY A 230 4.33 -18.29 -15.78
C GLY A 230 3.34 -18.31 -14.61
N PHE A 231 2.59 -19.41 -14.42
CA PHE A 231 1.69 -19.53 -13.26
C PHE A 231 2.47 -19.65 -11.96
N ARG A 232 3.56 -20.46 -11.94
CA ARG A 232 4.43 -20.57 -10.75
C ARG A 232 5.00 -19.21 -10.36
N LEU A 233 5.48 -18.43 -11.33
CA LEU A 233 6.02 -17.10 -11.09
C LEU A 233 4.98 -16.18 -10.44
N VAL A 234 3.77 -16.10 -11.01
CA VAL A 234 2.68 -15.29 -10.44
C VAL A 234 2.27 -15.78 -9.04
N GLU A 235 2.21 -17.10 -8.83
CA GLU A 235 1.93 -17.67 -7.51
C GLU A 235 2.99 -17.25 -6.47
N ARG A 236 4.28 -17.19 -6.86
CA ARG A 236 5.37 -16.80 -5.95
C ARG A 236 5.43 -15.31 -5.70
N LEU A 237 5.23 -14.50 -6.73
CA LEU A 237 5.12 -13.06 -6.61
C LEU A 237 3.95 -12.68 -5.70
N ASN A 238 2.81 -13.37 -5.80
CA ASN A 238 1.68 -13.10 -4.91
C ASN A 238 2.02 -13.42 -3.45
N ILE A 239 2.72 -14.52 -3.17
CA ILE A 239 3.17 -14.87 -1.81
C ILE A 239 4.12 -13.78 -1.27
N ALA A 240 5.14 -13.41 -2.04
CA ALA A 240 6.14 -12.43 -1.65
C ALA A 240 5.56 -11.02 -1.47
N THR A 241 4.58 -10.64 -2.29
CA THR A 241 3.93 -9.32 -2.18
C THR A 241 2.95 -9.27 -0.99
N ILE A 242 2.17 -10.32 -0.75
CA ILE A 242 1.12 -10.30 0.28
C ILE A 242 1.72 -10.56 1.68
N ALA A 243 2.50 -11.64 1.84
CA ALA A 243 3.10 -11.98 3.13
C ALA A 243 4.48 -11.33 3.30
N GLY A 244 5.27 -11.26 2.23
CA GLY A 244 6.65 -10.78 2.30
C GLY A 244 6.80 -9.27 2.42
N LEU A 245 5.86 -8.47 1.90
CA LEU A 245 5.92 -7.01 2.03
C LEU A 245 5.85 -6.57 3.50
N SER A 246 5.04 -7.23 4.32
CA SER A 246 5.00 -7.00 5.78
C SER A 246 6.35 -7.24 6.44
N ILE A 247 7.08 -8.27 6.02
CA ILE A 247 8.44 -8.56 6.49
C ILE A 247 9.41 -7.46 6.03
N GLY A 248 9.30 -7.02 4.78
CA GLY A 248 10.07 -5.89 4.27
C GLY A 248 9.87 -4.63 5.12
N MET A 249 8.62 -4.22 5.34
CA MET A 249 8.28 -3.06 6.17
C MET A 249 8.79 -3.22 7.60
N ALA A 250 8.65 -4.40 8.21
CA ALA A 250 9.25 -4.69 9.51
C ALA A 250 10.78 -4.58 9.47
N GLY A 251 11.43 -5.03 8.39
CA GLY A 251 12.87 -4.92 8.17
C GLY A 251 13.39 -3.49 8.25
N MET A 252 12.63 -2.51 7.74
CA MET A 252 12.96 -1.09 7.91
C MET A 252 12.94 -0.67 9.39
N LEU A 253 11.92 -1.08 10.15
CA LEU A 253 11.81 -0.76 11.58
C LEU A 253 12.92 -1.44 12.39
N TRP A 254 13.29 -2.66 12.04
CA TRP A 254 14.43 -3.38 12.60
C TRP A 254 15.75 -2.66 12.31
N ALA A 255 15.96 -2.22 11.06
CA ALA A 255 17.15 -1.47 10.68
C ALA A 255 17.23 -0.13 11.41
N ASN A 256 16.12 0.61 11.50
CA ASN A 256 16.06 1.84 12.28
C ASN A 256 16.44 1.60 13.75
N ARG A 257 16.10 0.44 14.30
CA ARG A 257 16.41 0.11 15.69
C ARG A 257 17.85 -0.36 15.92
N LEU A 258 18.39 -1.16 15.01
CA LEU A 258 19.65 -1.87 15.21
C LEU A 258 20.86 -1.19 14.54
N LEU A 259 20.65 -0.35 13.53
CA LEU A 259 21.75 0.34 12.86
C LEU A 259 22.32 1.44 13.78
N PRO A 260 23.66 1.51 13.96
CA PRO A 260 24.32 2.54 14.75
C PRO A 260 23.93 3.94 14.28
N VAL A 261 23.72 4.87 15.21
CA VAL A 261 23.25 6.23 14.91
C VAL A 261 24.26 7.00 14.05
N GLU A 262 25.54 6.76 14.26
CA GLU A 262 26.68 7.41 13.59
C GLU A 262 27.00 6.80 12.22
N MET A 263 26.26 5.76 11.80
CA MET A 263 26.50 5.08 10.53
C MET A 263 26.31 6.04 9.35
N ALA A 264 27.31 6.13 8.48
CA ALA A 264 27.21 6.86 7.23
C ALA A 264 26.05 6.32 6.38
N GLN A 265 25.24 7.22 5.81
CA GLN A 265 24.08 6.88 4.98
C GLN A 265 23.07 5.94 5.68
N ARG A 266 22.96 5.99 7.02
CA ARG A 266 22.02 5.18 7.81
C ARG A 266 20.60 5.20 7.25
N ALA A 267 20.09 6.38 6.87
CA ALA A 267 18.75 6.53 6.30
C ALA A 267 18.55 5.73 5.00
N GLU A 268 19.56 5.69 4.13
CA GLU A 268 19.52 4.87 2.91
C GLU A 268 19.55 3.39 3.25
N TRP A 269 20.36 3.00 4.25
CA TRP A 269 20.43 1.62 4.73
C TRP A 269 19.14 1.10 5.36
N GLU A 270 18.36 1.95 6.03
CA GLU A 270 17.01 1.58 6.49
C GLU A 270 16.11 1.19 5.31
N VAL A 271 16.17 1.96 4.21
CA VAL A 271 15.43 1.67 2.98
C VAL A 271 15.98 0.42 2.28
N HIS A 272 17.31 0.26 2.21
CA HIS A 272 17.92 -0.95 1.64
C HIS A 272 17.52 -2.20 2.43
N ALA A 273 17.50 -2.14 3.77
CA ALA A 273 17.08 -3.26 4.61
C ALA A 273 15.64 -3.71 4.30
N MET A 274 14.73 -2.77 4.05
CA MET A 274 13.37 -3.07 3.61
C MET A 274 13.35 -3.89 2.32
N PHE A 275 14.05 -3.42 1.28
CA PHE A 275 14.09 -4.08 -0.03
C PHE A 275 14.86 -5.40 -0.01
N ILE A 276 15.94 -5.49 0.76
CA ILE A 276 16.72 -6.73 0.95
C ILE A 276 15.86 -7.77 1.66
N ALA A 277 15.20 -7.41 2.77
CA ALA A 277 14.30 -8.31 3.48
C ALA A 277 13.15 -8.78 2.58
N TRP A 278 12.51 -7.85 1.85
CA TRP A 278 11.44 -8.19 0.92
C TRP A 278 11.91 -9.10 -0.23
N GLY A 279 13.04 -8.79 -0.85
CA GLY A 279 13.67 -9.61 -1.89
C GLY A 279 14.02 -11.01 -1.38
N ALA A 280 14.55 -11.12 -0.15
CA ALA A 280 14.82 -12.40 0.48
C ALA A 280 13.55 -13.25 0.62
N THR A 281 12.40 -12.65 0.94
CA THR A 281 11.12 -13.39 0.97
C THR A 281 10.71 -13.94 -0.39
N LEU A 282 11.02 -13.24 -1.48
CA LEU A 282 10.76 -13.71 -2.84
C LEU A 282 11.62 -14.93 -3.17
N PHE A 283 12.94 -14.85 -2.93
CA PHE A 283 13.84 -15.98 -3.15
C PHE A 283 13.45 -17.19 -2.27
N TRP A 284 13.07 -16.94 -1.02
CA TRP A 284 12.54 -17.96 -0.13
C TRP A 284 11.27 -18.62 -0.70
N ALA A 285 10.32 -17.82 -1.19
CA ALA A 285 9.09 -18.31 -1.80
C ALA A 285 9.33 -19.11 -3.09
N MET A 286 10.38 -18.80 -3.85
CA MET A 286 10.77 -19.56 -5.05
C MET A 286 11.34 -20.95 -4.71
N GLY A 287 12.08 -21.07 -3.61
CA GLY A 287 12.72 -22.33 -3.19
C GLY A 287 11.83 -23.29 -2.39
N ARG A 288 10.55 -22.97 -2.18
CA ARG A 288 9.65 -23.75 -1.30
C ARG A 288 8.36 -24.17 -2.00
N PRO A 289 7.66 -25.23 -1.57
CA PRO A 289 6.28 -25.47 -1.99
C PRO A 289 5.37 -24.30 -1.59
N ALA A 290 4.39 -23.93 -2.42
CA ALA A 290 3.57 -22.73 -2.22
C ALA A 290 2.89 -22.66 -0.86
N LYS A 291 2.28 -23.77 -0.41
CA LYS A 291 1.65 -23.86 0.92
C LYS A 291 2.67 -23.60 2.04
N ARG A 292 3.87 -24.17 1.95
CA ARG A 292 4.93 -23.98 2.95
C ARG A 292 5.44 -22.55 2.95
N ALA A 293 5.68 -21.97 1.78
CA ALA A 293 6.10 -20.57 1.65
C ALA A 293 5.13 -19.59 2.32
N TRP A 294 3.81 -19.77 2.11
CA TRP A 294 2.79 -18.99 2.82
C TRP A 294 2.92 -19.09 4.34
N ILE A 295 2.99 -20.33 4.85
CA ILE A 295 3.03 -20.59 6.29
C ILE A 295 4.30 -20.01 6.91
N GLU A 296 5.46 -20.29 6.31
CA GLU A 296 6.77 -19.87 6.81
C GLU A 296 6.89 -18.34 6.81
N LEU A 297 6.48 -17.67 5.73
CA LEU A 297 6.53 -16.20 5.67
C LEU A 297 5.50 -15.54 6.58
N LEU A 298 4.30 -16.09 6.76
CA LEU A 298 3.35 -15.53 7.72
C LEU A 298 3.86 -15.66 9.16
N TRP A 299 4.50 -16.78 9.52
CA TRP A 299 5.15 -16.92 10.83
C TRP A 299 6.37 -16.01 10.99
N ALA A 300 7.21 -15.89 9.96
CA ALA A 300 8.34 -14.97 9.97
C ALA A 300 7.89 -13.52 10.13
N GLY A 301 6.82 -13.10 9.43
CA GLY A 301 6.21 -11.79 9.60
C GLY A 301 5.63 -11.59 11.00
N ALA A 302 4.94 -12.59 11.55
CA ALA A 302 4.44 -12.54 12.92
C ALA A 302 5.58 -12.34 13.94
N ALA A 303 6.66 -13.11 13.81
CA ALA A 303 7.83 -12.98 14.66
C ALA A 303 8.52 -11.63 14.51
N ALA A 304 8.76 -11.17 13.27
CA ALA A 304 9.39 -9.89 12.97
C ALA A 304 8.61 -8.72 13.57
N LEU A 305 7.27 -8.76 13.54
CA LEU A 305 6.41 -7.73 14.13
C LEU A 305 6.33 -7.84 15.66
N ALA A 306 6.18 -9.04 16.21
CA ALA A 306 6.01 -9.25 17.66
C ALA A 306 7.30 -8.99 18.47
N LEU A 307 8.46 -9.21 17.86
CA LEU A 307 9.76 -9.01 18.52
C LEU A 307 10.21 -7.54 18.50
N LEU A 308 9.64 -6.68 17.65
CA LEU A 308 9.98 -5.25 17.62
C LEU A 308 9.69 -4.54 18.96
N PRO A 309 8.52 -4.67 19.60
CA PRO A 309 8.27 -4.12 20.93
C PRO A 309 9.25 -4.64 22.00
N VAL A 310 9.67 -5.91 21.88
CA VAL A 310 10.65 -6.52 22.80
C VAL A 310 12.01 -5.84 22.63
N VAL A 311 12.49 -5.70 21.39
CA VAL A 311 13.75 -5.01 21.13
C VAL A 311 13.66 -3.54 21.53
N ASN A 312 12.55 -2.86 21.27
CA ASN A 312 12.32 -1.50 21.73
C ASN A 312 12.47 -1.40 23.26
N ALA A 313 11.87 -2.32 24.02
CA ALA A 313 11.98 -2.36 25.47
C ALA A 313 13.39 -2.69 25.98
N LEU A 314 14.20 -3.44 25.22
CA LEU A 314 15.58 -3.80 25.59
C LEU A 314 16.61 -2.72 25.23
N THR A 315 16.29 -1.88 24.24
CA THR A 315 17.21 -0.87 23.69
C THR A 315 16.84 0.55 24.09
N THR A 316 15.71 0.75 24.78
CA THR A 316 15.25 2.05 25.25
C THR A 316 14.57 1.97 26.60
N ASP A 317 14.44 3.14 27.23
CA ASP A 317 13.63 3.33 28.43
C ASP A 317 12.11 3.38 28.16
N ARG A 318 11.68 3.22 26.90
CA ARG A 318 10.29 3.43 26.43
C ARG A 318 9.63 2.17 25.87
N GLY A 319 9.73 1.05 26.59
CA GLY A 319 8.97 -0.16 26.26
C GLY A 319 7.47 -0.01 26.55
N LEU A 320 6.62 -0.86 25.91
CA LEU A 320 5.16 -0.84 26.04
C LEU A 320 4.64 -0.60 27.46
N LEU A 321 5.14 -1.35 28.45
CA LEU A 321 4.66 -1.24 29.83
C LEU A 321 5.08 0.09 30.49
N ALA A 322 6.26 0.60 30.18
CA ALA A 322 6.72 1.91 30.65
C ALA A 322 5.86 3.02 30.02
N SER A 323 5.61 2.94 28.72
CA SER A 323 4.77 3.88 27.98
C SER A 323 3.33 3.90 28.49
N LEU A 324 2.73 2.74 28.78
CA LEU A 324 1.39 2.64 29.37
C LEU A 324 1.31 3.29 30.75
N ARG A 325 2.33 3.08 31.62
CA ARG A 325 2.38 3.71 32.94
C ARG A 325 2.55 5.22 32.87
N ALA A 326 3.32 5.69 31.89
CA ALA A 326 3.55 7.12 31.66
C ALA A 326 2.39 7.81 30.92
N GLY A 327 1.38 7.07 30.44
CA GLY A 327 0.30 7.61 29.62
C GLY A 327 0.74 8.01 28.21
N ASP A 328 1.90 7.53 27.75
CA ASP A 328 2.44 7.81 26.41
C ASP A 328 1.77 6.90 25.37
N TRP A 329 0.56 7.32 24.94
CA TRP A 329 -0.27 6.59 23.98
C TRP A 329 0.33 6.51 22.58
N VAL A 330 1.31 7.36 22.23
CA VAL A 330 1.96 7.30 20.91
C VAL A 330 2.81 6.04 20.82
N PHE A 331 3.70 5.82 21.78
CA PHE A 331 4.56 4.64 21.80
C PHE A 331 3.78 3.37 22.16
N ALA A 332 2.86 3.46 23.14
CA ALA A 332 2.01 2.32 23.48
C ALA A 332 1.12 1.90 22.29
N GLY A 333 0.53 2.86 21.57
CA GLY A 333 -0.28 2.60 20.39
C GLY A 333 0.49 1.93 19.26
N MET A 334 1.75 2.35 19.03
CA MET A 334 2.64 1.72 18.07
C MET A 334 2.92 0.25 18.43
N ASP A 335 3.35 -0.02 19.66
CA ASP A 335 3.65 -1.38 20.11
C ASP A 335 2.41 -2.29 20.07
N LEU A 336 1.25 -1.78 20.50
CA LEU A 336 -0.02 -2.52 20.42
C LEU A 336 -0.43 -2.82 18.98
N MET A 337 -0.22 -1.89 18.04
CA MET A 337 -0.50 -2.11 16.63
C MET A 337 0.43 -3.18 16.03
N LEU A 338 1.73 -3.14 16.35
CA LEU A 338 2.68 -4.18 15.92
C LEU A 338 2.26 -5.56 16.43
N LEU A 339 1.85 -5.67 17.70
CA LEU A 339 1.35 -6.92 18.28
C LEU A 339 0.03 -7.37 17.64
N ALA A 340 -0.89 -6.45 17.36
CA ALA A 340 -2.15 -6.77 16.67
C ALA A 340 -1.91 -7.30 15.26
N LEU A 341 -1.00 -6.67 14.50
CA LEU A 341 -0.60 -7.13 13.17
C LEU A 341 0.16 -8.46 13.22
N ALA A 342 0.99 -8.68 14.24
CA ALA A 342 1.65 -9.96 14.47
C ALA A 342 0.63 -11.08 14.76
N ALA A 343 -0.36 -10.80 15.60
CA ALA A 343 -1.45 -11.73 15.90
C ALA A 343 -2.28 -12.05 14.65
N LEU A 344 -2.54 -11.05 13.79
CA LEU A 344 -3.18 -11.26 12.49
C LEU A 344 -2.35 -12.20 11.60
N HIS A 345 -1.04 -11.99 11.48
CA HIS A 345 -0.16 -12.86 10.70
C HIS A 345 -0.14 -14.29 11.26
N ALA A 346 -0.03 -14.45 12.58
CA ALA A 346 -0.09 -15.75 13.24
C ALA A 346 -1.45 -16.44 13.00
N HIS A 347 -2.56 -15.71 13.09
CA HIS A 347 -3.89 -16.22 12.80
C HIS A 347 -4.00 -16.73 11.35
N LEU A 348 -3.51 -15.95 10.38
CA LEU A 348 -3.49 -16.33 8.98
C LEU A 348 -2.60 -17.55 8.73
N ALA A 349 -1.45 -17.64 9.42
CA ALA A 349 -0.56 -18.80 9.34
C ALA A 349 -1.25 -20.07 9.84
N LEU A 350 -1.90 -20.01 11.02
CA LEU A 350 -2.65 -21.12 11.61
C LEU A 350 -3.82 -21.55 10.73
N ARG A 351 -4.58 -20.60 10.20
CA ARG A 351 -5.68 -20.86 9.25
C ARG A 351 -5.16 -21.57 7.99
N THR A 352 -4.03 -21.12 7.45
CA THR A 352 -3.43 -21.70 6.24
C THR A 352 -2.86 -23.10 6.49
N GLN A 353 -2.27 -23.34 7.65
CA GLN A 353 -1.80 -24.67 8.08
C GLN A 353 -2.97 -25.66 8.18
N ARG A 354 -4.00 -25.27 8.93
CA ARG A 354 -5.20 -26.09 9.20
C ARG A 354 -6.09 -26.28 7.97
N HIS A 355 -5.94 -25.45 6.95
CA HIS A 355 -6.70 -25.59 5.72
C HIS A 355 -6.31 -26.89 4.98
N GLN A 356 -7.26 -27.83 4.98
CA GLN A 356 -7.22 -28.99 4.11
C GLN A 356 -8.12 -28.71 2.89
N PRO A 357 -7.58 -28.79 1.66
CA PRO A 357 -8.41 -28.65 0.48
C PRO A 357 -9.46 -29.77 0.49
N LYS A 358 -10.75 -29.41 0.42
CA LYS A 358 -11.80 -30.40 0.24
C LYS A 358 -11.52 -31.13 -1.08
N ALA A 359 -11.19 -32.42 -1.00
CA ALA A 359 -11.10 -33.26 -2.18
C ALA A 359 -12.43 -33.17 -2.93
N LYS A 360 -12.39 -32.86 -4.23
CA LYS A 360 -13.59 -33.06 -5.07
C LYS A 360 -13.92 -34.56 -4.97
N PRO A 361 -15.18 -34.95 -4.69
CA PRO A 361 -15.55 -36.34 -4.86
C PRO A 361 -15.21 -36.68 -6.31
N VAL A 362 -14.32 -37.67 -6.49
CA VAL A 362 -14.12 -38.29 -7.79
C VAL A 362 -15.51 -38.74 -8.20
N ARG A 363 -16.06 -38.11 -9.24
CA ARG A 363 -17.34 -38.52 -9.80
C ARG A 363 -17.11 -39.96 -10.23
N ALA A 364 -17.64 -40.92 -9.46
CA ALA A 364 -17.53 -42.32 -9.77
C ALA A 364 -17.84 -42.48 -11.25
N ALA A 365 -16.92 -43.10 -12.00
CA ALA A 365 -17.13 -43.36 -13.41
C ALA A 365 -18.51 -43.99 -13.54
N ARG A 366 -19.42 -43.30 -14.24
CA ARG A 366 -20.76 -43.81 -14.52
C ARG A 366 -20.56 -45.21 -15.11
N PRO A 367 -21.13 -46.27 -14.51
CA PRO A 367 -20.94 -47.61 -15.05
C PRO A 367 -21.31 -47.58 -16.53
N ALA A 368 -20.43 -48.14 -17.36
CA ALA A 368 -20.61 -48.18 -18.80
C ALA A 368 -22.04 -48.68 -19.11
N PRO A 369 -22.74 -48.09 -20.09
CA PRO A 369 -24.08 -48.54 -20.42
C PRO A 369 -24.03 -50.05 -20.73
N LYS A 370 -24.94 -50.82 -20.11
CA LYS A 370 -25.12 -52.29 -20.25
C LYS A 370 -25.30 -52.79 -21.69
N ALA A 371 -25.19 -51.92 -22.70
CA ALA A 371 -25.33 -52.26 -24.12
C ALA A 371 -24.16 -53.10 -24.67
N ALA A 372 -22.98 -53.08 -24.04
CA ALA A 372 -21.85 -53.91 -24.47
C ALA A 372 -21.96 -55.38 -24.02
N ALA A 373 -22.72 -55.66 -22.94
CA ALA A 373 -22.90 -57.03 -22.43
C ALA A 373 -23.95 -57.82 -23.25
N THR A 374 -24.96 -57.15 -23.80
CA THR A 374 -25.96 -57.79 -24.67
C THR A 374 -25.42 -58.10 -26.06
N ALA A 375 -24.50 -57.29 -26.60
CA ALA A 375 -23.85 -57.58 -27.88
C ALA A 375 -22.91 -58.81 -27.79
N ALA A 376 -22.13 -58.94 -26.71
CA ALA A 376 -21.27 -60.11 -26.51
C ALA A 376 -22.08 -61.41 -26.30
N ALA A 377 -23.21 -61.34 -25.59
CA ALA A 377 -24.10 -62.49 -25.41
C ALA A 377 -24.81 -62.90 -26.71
N ALA A 378 -25.27 -61.95 -27.52
CA ALA A 378 -25.91 -62.23 -28.81
C ALA A 378 -24.92 -62.85 -29.83
N THR A 379 -23.65 -62.41 -29.82
CA THR A 379 -22.61 -62.96 -30.70
C THR A 379 -22.21 -64.38 -30.28
N ALA A 380 -22.20 -64.68 -28.97
CA ALA A 380 -21.91 -66.01 -28.46
C ALA A 380 -23.04 -67.02 -28.78
N VAL A 381 -24.31 -66.61 -28.72
CA VAL A 381 -25.46 -67.47 -29.07
C VAL A 381 -25.54 -67.72 -30.58
N ALA A 382 -25.17 -66.74 -31.41
CA ALA A 382 -25.11 -66.92 -32.87
C ALA A 382 -23.97 -67.88 -33.28
N ALA A 383 -22.84 -67.86 -32.58
CA ALA A 383 -21.72 -68.75 -32.85
C ALA A 383 -22.00 -70.22 -32.47
N THR A 384 -22.71 -70.47 -31.37
CA THR A 384 -23.14 -71.83 -30.99
C THR A 384 -24.25 -72.37 -31.88
N ALA A 385 -25.17 -71.53 -32.37
CA ALA A 385 -26.19 -71.95 -33.32
C ALA A 385 -25.60 -72.33 -34.70
N ALA A 386 -24.57 -71.61 -35.16
CA ALA A 386 -23.87 -71.92 -36.40
C ALA A 386 -23.05 -73.22 -36.32
N ALA A 387 -22.45 -73.53 -35.16
CA ALA A 387 -21.73 -74.78 -34.93
C ALA A 387 -22.68 -76.00 -34.91
N ALA A 388 -23.86 -75.88 -34.30
CA ALA A 388 -24.86 -76.96 -34.26
C ALA A 388 -25.50 -77.25 -35.63
N ALA A 389 -25.62 -76.24 -36.51
CA ALA A 389 -26.10 -76.43 -37.88
C ALA A 389 -25.07 -77.11 -38.81
N ALA A 390 -23.78 -77.05 -38.49
CA ALA A 390 -22.73 -77.70 -39.27
C ALA A 390 -22.59 -79.21 -38.94
N GLU A 391 -22.99 -79.64 -37.74
CA GLU A 391 -22.99 -81.06 -37.34
C GLU A 391 -24.20 -81.86 -37.87
N THR A 392 -25.20 -81.20 -38.47
CA THR A 392 -26.41 -81.84 -39.02
C THR A 392 -26.41 -81.96 -40.56
N SER A 393 -25.33 -81.58 -41.23
CA SER A 393 -25.18 -81.68 -42.70
C SER A 393 -23.97 -82.51 -43.17
N ALA A 394 -23.52 -83.46 -42.36
CA ALA A 394 -22.61 -84.55 -42.73
C ALA A 394 -23.30 -85.87 -42.43
#